data_AF-A0A954S6V9-F1
#
_entry.id   AF-A0A954S6V9-F1
#
_cell.length_a   1.000
_cell.length_b   1.000
_cell.length_c   1.000
_cell.angle_alpha   90.00
_cell.angle_beta   90.00
_cell.angle_gamma   90.00
#
_symmetry.space_group_name_H-M   'P 1'
#
loop_
_entity.id
_entity.type
_entity.pdbx_description
1 polymer ?
#
loop_
_entity_poly.entity_id
_entity_poly.type
_entity_poly.pdbx_seq_one_letter_code
_entity_poly.pdbx_strand_id
1 'polypeptide(L)'
;MQSSLTRLPLGWIVGRTQAMDVAIVALNQAVRTVEHWGTLGDALAAEVTAAPDLVLVCQHWSDEYRTDEVEQLLATCPLARVICCYGPWCASDGRTRNVWPLALRVPVEQAAMRIEAERLVALGLRAPLPCTATVEEIFAFDAESWVASSATH
;
A
#
# COMPACT_ATOMS: atom_id res chain seq x y z
N MET A 1 3.79 -1.57 27.39
CA MET A 1 2.36 -1.22 27.51
C MET A 1 1.84 -1.13 26.08
N GLN A 2 1.28 -2.22 25.55
CA GLN A 2 0.87 -2.32 24.14
C GLN A 2 -0.29 -1.34 23.90
N SER A 3 -0.02 -0.22 23.23
CA SER A 3 -1.10 0.62 22.70
C SER A 3 -1.95 -0.25 21.79
N SER A 4 -3.21 -0.44 22.13
CA SER A 4 -4.24 -0.87 21.18
C SER A 4 -4.34 0.20 20.09
N LEU A 5 -3.43 0.15 19.12
CA LEU A 5 -3.41 1.06 18.00
C LEU A 5 -4.67 0.82 17.18
N THR A 6 -5.46 1.88 17.03
CA THR A 6 -6.77 1.85 16.37
C THR A 6 -6.63 1.31 14.96
N ARG A 7 -7.33 0.21 14.66
CA ARG A 7 -7.45 -0.30 13.29
C ARG A 7 -8.36 0.60 12.47
N LEU A 8 -7.98 0.84 11.22
CA LEU A 8 -8.80 1.57 10.26
C LEU A 8 -10.06 0.75 9.89
N PRO A 9 -11.18 1.39 9.54
CA PRO A 9 -12.41 0.70 9.16
C PRO A 9 -12.24 -0.33 8.04
N LEU A 10 -11.71 0.06 6.89
CA LEU A 10 -11.77 -0.72 5.67
C LEU A 10 -10.43 -0.73 4.92
N GLY A 11 -10.00 -1.92 4.51
CA GLY A 11 -8.90 -2.10 3.58
C GLY A 11 -9.29 -2.93 2.36
N TRP A 12 -8.62 -2.68 1.25
CA TRP A 12 -8.73 -3.49 0.05
C TRP A 12 -7.45 -4.27 -0.20
N ILE A 13 -7.61 -5.49 -0.68
CA ILE A 13 -6.55 -6.27 -1.31
C ILE A 13 -6.94 -6.45 -2.77
N VAL A 14 -6.05 -6.09 -3.69
CA VAL A 14 -6.25 -6.23 -5.13
C VAL A 14 -5.16 -7.10 -5.72
N GLY A 15 -5.53 -8.08 -6.53
CA GLY A 15 -4.61 -9.00 -7.18
C GLY A 15 -4.48 -10.34 -6.46
N ARG A 16 -3.57 -11.18 -6.97
CA ARG A 16 -3.25 -12.47 -6.35
C ARG A 16 -2.50 -12.24 -5.03
N THR A 17 -2.70 -13.10 -4.04
CA THR A 17 -2.05 -12.95 -2.72
C THR A 17 -0.85 -13.88 -2.53
N GLN A 18 -0.62 -14.79 -3.48
CA GLN A 18 0.48 -15.76 -3.40
C GLN A 18 1.83 -15.05 -3.26
N ALA A 19 2.65 -15.48 -2.29
CA ALA A 19 3.94 -14.90 -1.96
C ALA A 19 3.90 -13.43 -1.50
N MET A 20 2.72 -12.93 -1.09
CA MET A 20 2.54 -11.60 -0.52
C MET A 20 2.20 -11.65 0.98
N ASP A 21 2.45 -12.79 1.63
CA ASP A 21 1.96 -13.11 2.98
C ASP A 21 2.26 -12.01 4.01
N VAL A 22 3.47 -11.44 3.98
CA VAL A 22 3.87 -10.34 4.87
C VAL A 22 2.97 -9.12 4.71
N ALA A 23 2.67 -8.73 3.47
CA ALA A 23 1.82 -7.58 3.16
C ALA A 23 0.35 -7.86 3.55
N ILE A 24 -0.14 -9.06 3.26
CA ILE A 24 -1.51 -9.48 3.57
C ILE A 24 -1.74 -9.52 5.08
N VAL A 25 -0.79 -10.10 5.84
CA VAL A 25 -0.87 -10.15 7.31
C VAL A 25 -0.84 -8.74 7.89
N ALA A 26 0.06 -7.87 7.41
CA ALA A 26 0.15 -6.50 7.89
C ALA A 26 -1.13 -5.70 7.61
N LEU A 27 -1.74 -5.82 6.43
CA LEU A 27 -3.00 -5.15 6.13
C LEU A 27 -4.12 -5.65 7.05
N ASN A 28 -4.26 -6.97 7.23
CA ASN A 28 -5.26 -7.56 8.13
C ASN A 28 -5.09 -7.12 9.60
N GLN A 29 -3.88 -6.74 10.01
CA GLN A 29 -3.63 -6.17 11.33
C GLN A 29 -3.95 -4.67 11.38
N ALA A 30 -3.79 -3.96 10.26
CA ALA A 30 -4.01 -2.52 10.16
C ALA A 30 -5.50 -2.13 10.06
N VAL A 31 -6.35 -2.98 9.48
CA VAL A 31 -7.77 -2.69 9.22
C VAL A 31 -8.72 -3.66 9.94
N ARG A 32 -9.99 -3.27 10.08
CA ARG A 32 -11.04 -4.08 10.71
C ARG A 32 -11.70 -5.03 9.72
N THR A 33 -12.00 -4.53 8.53
CA THR A 33 -12.63 -5.28 7.44
C THR A 33 -11.73 -5.23 6.20
N VAL A 34 -11.64 -6.36 5.50
CA VAL A 34 -10.91 -6.46 4.23
C VAL A 34 -11.84 -6.95 3.14
N GLU A 35 -11.82 -6.25 2.01
CA GLU A 35 -12.41 -6.71 0.75
C GLU A 35 -11.31 -7.17 -0.19
N HIS A 36 -11.52 -8.29 -0.89
CA HIS A 36 -10.56 -8.86 -1.81
C HIS A 36 -11.09 -8.83 -3.24
N TRP A 37 -10.25 -8.32 -4.15
CA TRP A 37 -10.54 -8.16 -5.56
C TRP A 37 -9.49 -8.88 -6.39
N GLY A 38 -9.92 -9.64 -7.40
CA GLY A 38 -9.00 -10.39 -8.26
C GLY A 38 -8.15 -9.49 -9.15
N THR A 39 -8.70 -8.36 -9.60
CA THR A 39 -8.06 -7.40 -10.50
C THR A 39 -8.42 -5.95 -10.13
N LEU A 40 -7.69 -4.96 -10.66
CA LEU A 40 -8.09 -3.55 -10.53
C LEU A 40 -9.42 -3.29 -11.24
N GLY A 41 -9.63 -3.86 -12.44
CA GLY A 41 -10.89 -3.74 -13.16
C GLY A 41 -12.10 -4.18 -12.34
N ASP A 42 -12.02 -5.31 -11.63
CA ASP A 42 -13.12 -5.79 -10.78
C ASP A 42 -13.37 -4.84 -9.60
N ALA A 43 -12.31 -4.36 -8.94
CA ALA A 43 -12.42 -3.41 -7.84
C ALA A 43 -13.04 -2.08 -8.26
N LEU A 44 -12.67 -1.59 -9.46
CA LEU A 44 -13.15 -0.33 -10.03
C LEU A 44 -14.57 -0.41 -10.58
N ALA A 45 -15.00 -1.60 -11.03
CA ALA A 45 -16.35 -1.85 -11.50
C ALA A 45 -17.34 -2.13 -10.37
N ALA A 46 -16.85 -2.41 -9.16
CA ALA A 46 -17.70 -2.69 -8.01
C ALA A 46 -18.51 -1.45 -7.59
N GLU A 47 -19.79 -1.65 -7.29
CA GLU A 47 -20.59 -0.63 -6.63
C GLU A 47 -20.28 -0.67 -5.13
N VAL A 48 -19.26 0.10 -4.74
CA VAL A 48 -18.73 0.07 -3.37
C VAL A 48 -19.57 0.99 -2.48
N THR A 49 -19.98 0.47 -1.33
CA THR A 49 -20.78 1.21 -0.34
C THR A 49 -19.96 2.15 0.54
N ALA A 50 -18.64 1.93 0.65
CA ALA A 50 -17.71 2.76 1.42
C ALA A 50 -16.31 2.78 0.78
N ALA A 51 -15.66 3.94 0.74
CA ALA A 51 -14.29 4.05 0.25
C ALA A 51 -13.30 3.41 1.25
N PRO A 52 -12.25 2.70 0.78
CA PRO A 52 -11.24 2.12 1.65
C PRO A 52 -10.32 3.18 2.26
N ASP A 53 -9.80 2.90 3.46
CA ASP A 53 -8.75 3.72 4.09
C ASP A 53 -7.35 3.31 3.58
N LEU A 54 -7.15 2.03 3.31
CA LEU A 54 -5.91 1.44 2.78
C LEU A 54 -6.22 0.55 1.57
N VAL A 55 -5.42 0.65 0.52
CA VAL A 55 -5.49 -0.25 -0.64
C VAL A 55 -4.13 -0.91 -0.83
N LEU A 56 -4.08 -2.23 -0.73
CA LEU A 56 -2.91 -3.04 -1.04
C LEU A 56 -3.10 -3.69 -2.41
N VAL A 57 -2.31 -3.28 -3.39
CA VAL A 57 -2.26 -3.88 -4.72
C VAL A 57 -1.05 -4.81 -4.80
N CYS A 58 -1.27 -6.07 -5.15
CA CYS A 58 -0.24 -7.10 -5.24
C CYS A 58 0.20 -7.29 -6.69
N GLN A 59 1.43 -6.88 -7.03
CA GLN A 59 2.03 -7.03 -8.36
C GLN A 59 3.02 -8.20 -8.40
N HIS A 60 2.78 -9.20 -9.25
CA HIS A 60 3.66 -10.36 -9.45
C HIS A 60 4.61 -10.19 -10.62
N TRP A 61 4.20 -9.48 -11.66
CA TRP A 61 5.05 -9.18 -12.80
C TRP A 61 4.91 -7.75 -13.31
N SER A 62 5.99 -7.34 -13.95
CA SER A 62 6.14 -6.21 -14.85
C SER A 62 4.95 -6.01 -15.81
N ASP A 63 4.27 -4.86 -15.72
CA ASP A 63 3.07 -4.49 -16.53
C ASP A 63 1.79 -5.30 -16.25
N GLU A 64 1.69 -5.95 -15.09
CA GLU A 64 0.42 -6.61 -14.69
C GLU A 64 -0.78 -5.66 -14.65
N TYR A 65 -0.53 -4.38 -14.35
CA TYR A 65 -1.55 -3.33 -14.29
C TYR A 65 -1.27 -2.25 -15.32
N ARG A 66 -2.33 -1.69 -15.89
CA ARG A 66 -2.22 -0.62 -16.88
C ARG A 66 -2.24 0.75 -16.23
N THR A 67 -1.60 1.73 -16.85
CA THR A 67 -1.56 3.11 -16.36
C THR A 67 -2.96 3.69 -16.15
N ASP A 68 -3.90 3.43 -17.05
CA ASP A 68 -5.28 3.94 -16.94
C ASP A 68 -6.04 3.34 -15.74
N GLU A 69 -5.81 2.07 -15.41
CA GLU A 69 -6.40 1.44 -14.22
C GLU A 69 -5.83 2.05 -12.93
N VAL A 70 -4.52 2.33 -12.90
CA VAL A 70 -3.87 2.95 -11.74
C VAL A 70 -4.36 4.39 -11.55
N GLU A 71 -4.40 5.18 -12.62
CA GLU A 71 -4.93 6.55 -12.57
C GLU A 71 -6.39 6.57 -12.12
N GLN A 72 -7.20 5.63 -12.62
CA GLN A 72 -8.60 5.51 -12.22
C GLN A 72 -8.75 5.11 -10.74
N LEU A 73 -7.91 4.20 -10.22
CA LEU A 73 -7.88 3.86 -8.80
C LEU A 73 -7.59 5.10 -7.94
N LEU A 74 -6.54 5.85 -8.29
CA LEU A 74 -6.15 7.04 -7.53
C LEU A 74 -7.21 8.14 -7.60
N ALA A 75 -7.93 8.25 -8.71
CA ALA A 75 -9.04 9.19 -8.86
C ALA A 75 -10.31 8.75 -8.10
N THR A 76 -10.58 7.44 -8.04
CA THR A 76 -11.78 6.87 -7.39
C THR A 76 -11.63 6.85 -5.86
N CYS A 77 -10.41 6.62 -5.37
CA CYS A 77 -10.12 6.54 -3.94
C CYS A 77 -9.06 7.58 -3.51
N PRO A 78 -9.30 8.88 -3.70
CA PRO A 78 -8.26 9.91 -3.52
C PRO A 78 -7.80 10.09 -2.08
N LEU A 79 -8.60 9.63 -1.11
CA LEU A 79 -8.26 9.66 0.32
C LEU A 79 -7.64 8.36 0.81
N ALA A 80 -7.70 7.29 0.01
CA ALA A 80 -7.14 6.01 0.40
C ALA A 80 -5.61 6.06 0.35
N ARG A 81 -4.99 5.38 1.31
CA ARG A 81 -3.54 5.16 1.30
C ARG A 81 -3.25 3.92 0.44
N VAL A 82 -2.75 4.15 -0.77
CA VAL A 82 -2.50 3.10 -1.77
C VAL A 82 -1.06 2.60 -1.70
N ILE A 83 -0.89 1.29 -1.70
CA ILE A 83 0.42 0.62 -1.72
C ILE A 83 0.41 -0.41 -2.84
N CYS A 84 1.33 -0.29 -3.79
CA CYS A 84 1.65 -1.33 -4.76
C CYS A 84 2.80 -2.17 -4.21
N CYS A 85 2.45 -3.31 -3.63
CA CYS A 85 3.38 -4.30 -3.11
C CYS A 85 3.85 -5.22 -4.24
N TYR A 86 5.16 -5.33 -4.43
CA TYR A 86 5.74 -6.11 -5.52
C TYR A 86 6.81 -7.09 -5.04
N GLY A 87 6.95 -8.20 -5.78
CA GLY A 87 7.98 -9.22 -5.51
C GLY A 87 9.31 -8.94 -6.23
N PRO A 88 10.39 -9.72 -5.93
CA PRO A 88 11.74 -9.48 -6.45
C PRO A 88 11.86 -9.36 -7.97
N TRP A 89 10.97 -10.04 -8.71
CA TRP A 89 10.92 -10.04 -10.17
C TRP A 89 10.52 -8.68 -10.77
N CYS A 90 9.90 -7.80 -9.97
CA CYS A 90 9.48 -6.45 -10.38
C CYS A 90 10.42 -5.35 -9.86
N ALA A 91 11.53 -5.69 -9.21
CA ALA A 91 12.41 -4.71 -8.56
C ALA A 91 13.00 -3.68 -9.56
N SER A 92 13.20 -4.09 -10.81
CA SER A 92 13.76 -3.24 -11.88
C SER A 92 12.74 -2.26 -12.49
N ASP A 93 11.44 -2.43 -12.24
CA ASP A 93 10.40 -1.60 -12.85
C ASP A 93 10.48 -0.15 -12.37
N GLY A 94 10.85 0.09 -11.10
CA GLY A 94 10.96 1.44 -10.54
C GLY A 94 12.02 2.33 -11.20
N ARG A 95 12.88 1.75 -12.06
CA ARG A 95 13.90 2.48 -12.83
C ARG A 95 13.52 2.71 -14.29
N THR A 96 12.64 1.88 -14.85
CA THR A 96 12.39 1.82 -16.30
C THR A 96 10.94 2.10 -16.67
N ARG A 97 10.02 2.11 -15.70
CA ARG A 97 8.57 2.20 -15.92
C ARG A 97 7.92 3.18 -14.95
N ASN A 98 6.82 3.76 -15.38
CA ASN A 98 6.11 4.82 -14.66
C ASN A 98 4.62 4.52 -14.43
N VAL A 99 4.21 3.24 -14.51
CA VAL A 99 2.80 2.83 -14.26
C VAL A 99 2.35 3.21 -12.85
N TRP A 100 3.20 2.93 -11.85
CA TRP A 100 2.96 3.29 -10.47
C TRP A 100 3.85 4.46 -10.07
N PRO A 101 3.32 5.51 -9.43
CA PRO A 101 4.16 6.51 -8.78
C PRO A 101 5.14 5.83 -7.82
N LEU A 102 6.40 6.26 -7.83
CA LEU A 102 7.46 5.58 -7.10
C LEU A 102 7.17 5.50 -5.59
N ALA A 103 6.55 6.54 -5.03
CA ALA A 103 6.14 6.60 -3.63
C ALA A 103 5.14 5.50 -3.22
N LEU A 104 4.38 4.94 -4.15
CA LEU A 104 3.42 3.87 -3.88
C LEU A 104 4.03 2.48 -4.02
N ARG A 105 5.20 2.36 -4.65
CA ARG A 105 5.85 1.08 -4.92
C ARG A 105 6.64 0.61 -3.71
N VAL A 106 6.35 -0.59 -3.24
CA VAL A 106 6.93 -1.15 -2.02
C VAL A 106 7.36 -2.60 -2.26
N PRO A 107 8.62 -2.96 -2.03
CA PRO A 107 9.02 -4.36 -2.08
C PRO A 107 8.34 -5.13 -0.94
N VAL A 108 7.92 -6.37 -1.19
CA VAL A 108 7.15 -7.18 -0.23
C VAL A 108 7.82 -7.30 1.14
N GLU A 109 9.15 -7.30 1.19
CA GLU A 109 9.94 -7.37 2.42
C GLU A 109 9.77 -6.13 3.31
N GLN A 110 9.38 -4.99 2.74
CA GLN A 110 9.15 -3.72 3.45
C GLN A 110 7.66 -3.43 3.66
N ALA A 111 6.77 -4.27 3.11
CA ALA A 111 5.33 -4.01 3.11
C ALA A 111 4.75 -3.82 4.51
N ALA A 112 5.19 -4.61 5.51
CA ALA A 112 4.68 -4.49 6.87
C ALA A 112 4.97 -3.11 7.49
N MET A 113 6.20 -2.61 7.35
CA MET A 113 6.58 -1.29 7.87
C MET A 113 5.84 -0.18 7.14
N ARG A 114 5.72 -0.29 5.81
CA ARG A 114 5.01 0.71 5.02
C ARG A 114 3.51 0.74 5.30
N ILE A 115 2.86 -0.41 5.46
CA ILE A 115 1.44 -0.49 5.82
C ILE A 115 1.20 0.18 7.18
N GLU A 116 2.07 -0.08 8.16
CA GLU A 116 1.95 0.58 9.47
C GLU A 116 2.16 2.09 9.37
N ALA A 117 3.16 2.54 8.63
CA ALA A 117 3.40 3.94 8.35
C ALA A 117 2.17 4.62 7.73
N GLU A 118 1.58 4.01 6.71
CA GLU A 118 0.41 4.53 6.03
C GLU A 118 -0.85 4.50 6.92
N ARG A 119 -0.94 3.51 7.82
CA ARG A 119 -1.98 3.48 8.85
C ARG A 119 -1.85 4.65 9.81
N LEU A 120 -0.63 4.99 10.25
CA LEU A 120 -0.39 6.16 11.10
C LEU A 120 -0.72 7.47 10.36
N VAL A 121 -0.42 7.56 9.06
CA VAL A 121 -0.82 8.69 8.22
C VAL A 121 -2.34 8.82 8.14
N ALA A 122 -3.07 7.73 7.88
CA ALA A 122 -4.53 7.74 7.83
C ALA A 122 -5.18 8.12 9.16
N LEU A 123 -4.52 7.84 10.30
CA LEU A 123 -4.95 8.28 11.63
C LEU A 123 -4.53 9.72 11.97
N GLY A 124 -3.82 10.43 11.08
CA GLY A 124 -3.30 11.77 11.34
C GLY A 124 -2.14 11.81 12.35
N LEU A 125 -1.50 10.67 12.61
CA LEU A 125 -0.39 10.53 13.55
C LEU A 125 0.99 10.67 12.87
N ARG A 126 0.99 10.79 11.54
CA ARG A 126 2.20 10.94 10.73
C ARG A 126 1.94 11.79 9.49
N ALA A 127 2.95 12.53 9.04
CA ALA A 127 2.88 13.27 7.78
C ALA A 127 2.86 12.30 6.57
N PRO A 128 2.01 12.57 5.54
CA PRO A 128 1.91 11.71 4.36
C PRO A 128 3.13 11.84 3.44
N LEU A 129 3.49 10.75 2.77
CA LEU A 129 4.41 10.77 1.63
C LEU A 129 3.63 11.16 0.35
N PRO A 130 3.99 12.25 -0.36
CA PRO A 130 3.31 12.65 -1.60
C PRO A 130 3.63 11.68 -2.75
N CYS A 131 2.71 11.50 -3.69
CA CYS A 131 2.93 10.66 -4.87
C CYS A 131 4.10 11.15 -5.76
N THR A 132 4.46 12.42 -5.64
CA THR A 132 5.58 13.06 -6.33
C THR A 132 6.90 12.99 -5.55
N ALA A 133 6.94 12.23 -4.45
CA ALA A 133 8.15 12.11 -3.64
C ALA A 133 9.33 11.59 -4.44
N THR A 134 10.48 12.19 -4.21
CA THR A 134 11.79 11.76 -4.67
C THR A 134 12.24 10.48 -3.98
N VAL A 135 13.29 9.83 -4.50
CA VAL A 135 13.87 8.63 -3.89
C VAL A 135 14.36 8.91 -2.48
N GLU A 136 14.95 10.08 -2.26
CA GLU A 136 15.46 10.52 -0.96
C GLU A 136 14.33 10.69 0.07
N GLU A 137 13.22 11.31 -0.33
CA GLU A 137 12.03 11.46 0.54
C GLU A 137 11.38 10.11 0.87
N ILE A 138 11.31 9.21 -0.11
CA ILE A 138 10.83 7.83 0.10
C ILE A 138 11.71 7.11 1.13
N PHE A 139 13.03 7.18 0.95
CA PHE A 139 13.98 6.55 1.85
C PHE A 139 13.89 7.11 3.28
N ALA A 140 13.80 8.44 3.43
CA ALA A 140 13.64 9.08 4.73
C ALA A 140 12.35 8.61 5.43
N PHE A 141 11.24 8.54 4.70
CA PHE A 141 9.97 8.04 5.21
C PHE A 141 10.08 6.57 5.64
N ASP A 142 10.72 5.70 4.88
CA ASP A 142 10.89 4.31 5.28
C ASP A 142 11.83 4.14 6.50
N ALA A 143 12.90 4.93 6.57
CA ALA A 143 13.86 4.89 7.67
C ALA A 143 13.24 5.28 9.02
N GLU A 144 12.39 6.31 9.06
CA GLU A 144 11.63 6.67 10.26
C GLU A 144 10.74 5.52 10.78
N SER A 145 10.13 4.78 9.86
CA SER A 145 9.28 3.62 10.17
C SER A 145 10.09 2.50 10.80
N TRP A 146 11.31 2.28 10.30
CA TRP A 146 12.24 1.30 10.84
C TRP A 146 12.69 1.65 12.26
N VAL A 147 13.10 2.89 12.50
CA VAL A 147 13.52 3.36 13.83
C VAL A 147 12.38 3.23 14.86
N ALA A 148 11.15 3.59 14.49
CA ALA A 148 9.99 3.43 15.35
C ALA A 148 9.72 1.95 15.71
N SER A 149 9.88 1.04 14.75
CA SER A 149 9.73 -0.40 14.99
C SER A 149 10.84 -0.98 15.89
N SER A 150 12.08 -0.48 15.79
CA SER A 150 13.22 -0.95 16.60
C SER A 150 13.22 -0.41 18.03
N ALA A 151 12.69 0.80 18.26
CA ALA A 151 12.60 1.40 19.61
C ALA A 151 11.56 0.73 20.53
N THR A 152 10.76 -0.21 20.00
CA THR A 152 9.70 -0.90 20.73
C THR A 152 10.13 -2.29 21.25
N HIS A 153 11.41 -2.67 21.08
CA HIS A 153 12.00 -3.92 21.57
C HIS A 153 12.93 -3.71 22.77
#